data_AF-A0AAX6GQH3-F1
#
_entry.id   AF-A0AAX6GQH3-F1
#
_cell.length_a   1.000
_cell.length_b   1.000
_cell.length_c   1.000
_cell.angle_alpha   90.00
_cell.angle_beta   90.00
_cell.angle_gamma   90.00
#
_symmetry.space_group_name_H-M   'P 1'
#
loop_
_entity.id
_entity.type
_entity.pdbx_description
1 polymer ?
#
loop_
_entity_poly.entity_id
_entity_poly.type
_entity_poly.pdbx_seq_one_letter_code
_entity_poly.pdbx_strand_id
1 'polypeptide(L)'
;MKKVEDRMMKRWQEGRKEGQGDPRNLNKSVHGDHPMRIGIVNMGPEEEFDWGSIGEAVAVEFEHVSGNLEWKDLFPEWIDEEEENEGTSCPEIPMPDLSSAEELDVVVARIPCRQPESGWNRDVFRLQAHLVAARLAARRGRRDGSGKVRVAVKSECRPMMEIFRCDDVVGREGEWWMFEVDGERLEEKMELPVGSCMLSMPLWQKGNNEAYDLSKFGDRQVASAKKEAYATVLHSSTFMYAVPLSSPKVS
;
A
#
# COMPACT_ATOMS: atom_id res chain seq x y z
N MET A 1 16.27 41.17 23.01
CA MET A 1 15.99 39.71 22.94
C MET A 1 14.76 39.41 22.09
N LYS A 2 13.58 39.98 22.38
CA LYS A 2 12.35 39.79 21.58
C LYS A 2 12.49 39.94 20.05
N LYS A 3 13.28 40.91 19.59
CA LYS A 3 13.47 41.19 18.14
C LYS A 3 14.29 40.12 17.39
N VAL A 4 15.05 39.29 18.10
CA VAL A 4 15.84 38.18 17.53
C VAL A 4 14.98 36.92 17.48
N GLU A 5 14.18 36.68 18.52
CA GLU A 5 13.19 35.60 18.58
C GLU A 5 12.10 35.77 17.51
N ASP A 6 11.60 36.99 17.30
CA ASP A 6 10.63 37.27 16.23
C ASP A 6 11.23 37.05 14.84
N ARG A 7 12.52 37.39 14.64
CA ARG A 7 13.22 37.15 13.37
C ARG A 7 13.50 35.67 13.13
N MET A 8 13.79 34.91 14.18
CA MET A 8 13.93 33.46 14.11
C MET A 8 12.58 32.81 13.81
N MET A 9 11.52 33.13 14.54
CA MET A 9 10.16 32.62 14.28
C MET A 9 9.65 32.95 12.88
N LYS A 10 9.94 34.16 12.39
CA LYS A 10 9.58 34.54 11.03
C LYS A 10 10.36 33.76 9.97
N ARG A 11 11.66 33.49 10.20
CA ARG A 11 12.50 32.65 9.33
C ARG A 11 12.11 31.16 9.38
N TRP A 12 11.62 30.68 10.53
CA TRP A 12 11.01 29.35 10.68
C TRP A 12 9.69 29.23 9.90
N GLN A 13 8.85 30.27 9.90
CA GLN A 13 7.61 30.30 9.12
C GLN A 13 7.81 30.55 7.62
N GLU A 14 8.79 31.35 7.23
CA GLU A 14 9.17 31.59 5.83
C GLU A 14 9.81 30.33 5.21
N GLY A 15 10.64 29.60 5.97
CA GLY A 15 11.19 28.31 5.53
C GLY A 15 10.12 27.21 5.35
N ARG A 16 8.99 27.28 6.09
CA ARG A 16 7.86 26.35 5.93
C ARG A 16 7.12 26.53 4.60
N LYS A 17 7.25 27.70 3.95
CA LYS A 17 6.56 28.00 2.67
C LYS A 17 7.35 27.57 1.43
N GLU A 18 8.65 27.30 1.54
CA GLU A 18 9.52 27.00 0.38
C GLU A 18 9.61 25.50 0.02
N GLY A 19 8.97 24.59 0.77
CA GLY A 19 8.98 23.14 0.50
C GLY A 19 7.63 22.52 0.11
N GLN A 20 6.55 23.31 0.11
CA GLN A 20 5.19 22.81 -0.06
C GLN A 20 4.84 22.81 -1.55
N GLY A 21 5.11 21.69 -2.24
CA GLY A 21 4.54 21.47 -3.57
C GLY A 21 3.01 21.65 -3.54
N ASP A 22 2.46 22.19 -4.62
CA ASP A 22 1.07 22.65 -4.66
C ASP A 22 0.11 21.53 -5.10
N PRO A 23 -0.72 20.97 -4.20
CA PRO A 23 -1.66 19.92 -4.56
C PRO A 23 -2.74 20.39 -5.55
N ARG A 24 -2.84 21.70 -5.88
CA ARG A 24 -3.73 22.21 -6.94
C ARG A 24 -3.43 21.61 -8.32
N ASN A 25 -2.24 21.03 -8.55
CA ASN A 25 -1.94 20.30 -9.78
C ASN A 25 -2.73 18.97 -9.92
N LEU A 26 -3.37 18.47 -8.85
CA LEU A 26 -4.29 17.32 -8.90
C LEU A 26 -5.61 17.62 -9.65
N ASN A 27 -5.95 18.90 -9.84
CA ASN A 27 -7.21 19.34 -10.46
C ASN A 27 -7.23 19.26 -11.98
N LYS A 28 -6.11 18.94 -12.65
CA LYS A 28 -6.02 19.04 -14.12
C LYS A 28 -6.93 18.07 -14.89
N SER A 29 -7.60 17.13 -14.23
CA SER A 29 -8.37 16.07 -14.89
C SER A 29 -9.77 15.79 -14.31
N VAL A 30 -10.31 16.60 -13.39
CA VAL A 30 -11.68 16.35 -12.87
C VAL A 30 -12.68 17.18 -13.65
N HIS A 31 -13.24 16.58 -14.70
CA HIS A 31 -14.39 17.13 -15.41
C HIS A 31 -15.68 16.62 -14.77
N GLY A 32 -16.22 17.39 -13.82
CA GLY A 32 -17.52 17.13 -13.21
C GLY A 32 -18.09 18.38 -12.54
N ASP A 33 -19.41 18.56 -12.62
CA ASP A 33 -20.18 19.68 -12.04
C ASP A 33 -20.31 19.60 -10.49
N HIS A 34 -19.61 18.64 -9.87
CA HIS A 34 -19.67 18.35 -8.43
C HIS A 34 -18.31 18.63 -7.76
N PRO A 35 -18.31 19.09 -6.50
CA PRO A 35 -17.07 19.29 -5.76
C PRO A 35 -16.29 17.99 -5.65
N MET A 36 -14.98 18.08 -5.88
CA MET A 36 -14.07 16.94 -5.82
C MET A 36 -14.03 16.37 -4.40
N ARG A 37 -14.14 15.05 -4.25
CA ARG A 37 -14.12 14.39 -2.94
C ARG A 37 -12.75 13.81 -2.65
N ILE A 38 -12.20 14.14 -1.49
CA ILE A 38 -10.80 13.90 -1.16
C ILE A 38 -10.74 13.10 0.14
N GLY A 39 -10.27 11.85 0.07
CA GLY A 39 -10.06 11.04 1.27
C GLY A 39 -8.69 11.34 1.87
N ILE A 40 -8.64 11.77 3.14
CA ILE A 40 -7.41 12.17 3.82
C ILE A 40 -7.00 11.11 4.83
N VAL A 41 -5.79 10.58 4.69
CA VAL A 41 -5.22 9.54 5.55
C VAL A 41 -4.02 10.10 6.31
N ASN A 42 -4.01 9.94 7.63
CA ASN A 42 -2.88 10.24 8.52
C ASN A 42 -2.39 11.71 8.48
N MET A 43 -3.27 12.68 8.24
CA MET A 43 -2.94 14.11 8.35
C MET A 43 -3.52 14.70 9.63
N GLY A 44 -2.68 15.41 10.39
CA GLY A 44 -3.13 16.16 11.56
C GLY A 44 -3.82 17.48 11.19
N PRO A 45 -4.61 18.05 12.11
CA PRO A 45 -5.38 19.29 11.88
C PRO A 45 -4.49 20.52 11.59
N GLU A 46 -3.23 20.52 12.05
CA GLU A 46 -2.28 21.60 11.78
C GLU A 46 -1.52 21.45 10.44
N GLU A 47 -1.61 20.26 9.83
CA GLU A 47 -1.07 19.97 8.50
C GLU A 47 -2.14 20.02 7.41
N GLU A 48 -3.38 20.34 7.79
CA GLU A 48 -4.52 20.46 6.90
C GLU A 48 -4.24 21.59 5.91
N PHE A 49 -3.81 21.18 4.71
CA PHE A 49 -3.91 22.04 3.53
C PHE A 49 -5.36 22.50 3.43
N ASP A 50 -5.63 23.68 2.85
CA ASP A 50 -7.01 24.15 2.65
C ASP A 50 -7.70 23.31 1.56
N TRP A 51 -8.00 22.06 1.90
CA TRP A 51 -8.64 21.09 1.04
C TRP A 51 -10.04 21.55 0.67
N GLY A 52 -10.70 22.34 1.54
CA GLY A 52 -11.99 22.98 1.28
C GLY A 52 -11.98 23.90 0.06
N SER A 53 -10.82 24.49 -0.28
CA SER A 53 -10.66 25.28 -1.51
C SER A 53 -10.56 24.43 -2.79
N ILE A 54 -10.24 23.14 -2.65
CA ILE A 54 -10.10 22.17 -3.75
C ILE A 54 -11.37 21.32 -3.89
N GLY A 55 -12.02 20.98 -2.78
CA GLY A 55 -13.18 20.10 -2.75
C GLY A 55 -13.62 19.71 -1.34
N GLU A 56 -14.41 18.64 -1.24
CA GLU A 56 -14.89 18.08 0.03
C GLU A 56 -13.87 17.09 0.59
N ALA A 57 -13.25 17.45 1.71
CA ALA A 57 -12.32 16.60 2.43
C ALA A 57 -13.02 15.67 3.43
N VAL A 58 -12.68 14.38 3.37
CA VAL A 58 -13.16 13.35 4.30
C VAL A 58 -11.96 12.73 4.99
N ALA A 59 -11.79 13.02 6.27
CA ALA A 59 -10.75 12.39 7.08
C ALA A 59 -11.07 10.91 7.33
N VAL A 60 -10.09 10.04 7.12
CA VAL A 60 -10.19 8.60 7.38
C VAL A 60 -9.43 8.28 8.65
N GLU A 61 -10.19 8.00 9.70
CA GLU A 61 -9.66 7.59 11.00
C GLU A 61 -9.37 6.09 11.02
N PHE A 62 -8.24 5.72 11.62
CA PHE A 62 -7.86 4.33 11.84
C PHE A 62 -7.00 4.21 13.10
N GLU A 63 -7.06 3.05 13.75
CA GLU A 63 -6.21 2.76 14.90
C GLU A 63 -4.76 2.56 14.43
N HIS A 64 -3.79 3.18 15.09
CA HIS A 64 -2.38 2.99 14.75
C HIS A 64 -1.86 1.65 15.28
N VAL A 65 -0.95 1.02 14.55
CA VAL A 65 -0.21 -0.15 15.04
C VAL A 65 0.45 0.14 16.39
N SER A 66 0.46 -0.87 17.25
CA SER A 66 1.16 -0.80 18.54
C SER A 66 2.65 -0.50 18.32
N GLY A 67 3.22 0.38 19.14
CA GLY A 67 4.66 0.67 19.12
C GLY A 67 5.54 -0.53 19.49
N ASN A 68 4.94 -1.61 20.01
CA ASN A 68 5.64 -2.86 20.32
C ASN A 68 5.70 -3.83 19.14
N LEU A 69 4.98 -3.56 18.04
CA LEU A 69 4.98 -4.39 16.85
C LEU A 69 6.20 -4.03 15.99
N GLU A 70 7.11 -4.99 15.81
CA GLU A 70 8.32 -4.82 15.04
C GLU A 70 8.19 -5.40 13.62
N TRP A 71 9.03 -4.92 12.71
CA TRP A 71 9.06 -5.42 11.33
C TRP A 71 9.28 -6.93 11.25
N LYS A 72 10.12 -7.48 12.14
CA LYS A 72 10.44 -8.92 12.19
C LYS A 72 9.25 -9.78 12.61
N ASP A 73 8.26 -9.21 13.28
CA ASP A 73 7.05 -9.93 13.69
C ASP A 73 6.13 -10.15 12.49
N LEU A 74 6.19 -9.25 11.49
CA LEU A 74 5.49 -9.39 10.21
C LEU A 74 6.33 -10.16 9.17
N PHE A 75 7.64 -9.89 9.15
CA PHE A 75 8.59 -10.44 8.17
C PHE A 75 9.79 -11.09 8.90
N PRO A 76 9.59 -12.26 9.52
CA PRO A 76 10.67 -12.97 10.20
C PRO A 76 11.73 -13.47 9.21
N GLU A 77 12.96 -13.65 9.70
CA GLU A 77 14.08 -14.18 8.91
C GLU A 77 13.91 -15.65 8.54
N TRP A 78 13.24 -16.41 9.41
CA TRP A 78 12.93 -17.81 9.23
C TRP A 78 11.44 -18.04 9.45
N ILE A 79 10.87 -18.87 8.60
CA ILE A 79 9.49 -19.27 8.64
C ILE A 79 9.50 -20.78 8.82
N ASP A 80 8.69 -21.29 9.75
CA ASP A 80 8.55 -22.73 9.96
C ASP A 80 7.67 -23.29 8.83
N GLU A 81 8.29 -23.62 7.70
CA GLU A 81 7.61 -24.17 6.52
C GLU A 81 7.00 -25.55 6.78
N GLU A 82 7.52 -26.30 7.77
CA GLU A 82 7.04 -27.64 8.12
C GLU A 82 6.02 -27.62 9.28
N GLU A 83 5.69 -26.44 9.79
CA GLU A 83 4.70 -26.22 10.87
C GLU A 83 4.95 -27.11 12.11
N GLU A 84 6.20 -27.48 12.37
CA GLU A 84 6.56 -28.39 13.46
C GLU A 84 6.48 -27.73 14.84
N ASN A 85 6.62 -26.40 14.89
CA ASN A 85 6.39 -25.62 16.10
C ASN A 85 5.03 -24.93 16.03
N GLU A 86 4.32 -24.88 17.17
CA GLU A 86 3.21 -23.96 17.38
C GLU A 86 3.74 -22.52 17.40
N GLY A 87 4.08 -22.01 16.22
CA GLY A 87 4.67 -20.69 16.00
C GLY A 87 3.67 -19.58 16.33
N THR A 88 4.19 -18.51 16.93
CA THR A 88 3.45 -17.30 17.29
C THR A 88 2.53 -16.81 16.18
N SER A 89 1.27 -16.53 16.52
CA SER A 89 0.27 -15.99 15.59
C SER A 89 0.76 -14.70 14.92
N CYS A 90 0.64 -14.65 13.59
CA CYS A 90 1.01 -13.46 12.81
C CYS A 90 0.14 -12.26 13.24
N PRO A 91 0.73 -11.12 13.60
CA PRO A 91 -0.01 -9.96 14.08
C PRO A 91 -0.91 -9.37 12.99
N GLU A 92 -2.13 -8.98 13.35
CA GLU A 92 -3.00 -8.24 12.44
C GLU A 92 -2.66 -6.74 12.47
N ILE A 93 -2.65 -6.13 11.29
CA ILE A 93 -2.50 -4.67 11.14
C ILE A 93 -3.89 -4.05 11.19
N PRO A 94 -4.18 -3.13 12.13
CA PRO A 94 -5.48 -2.46 12.18
C PRO A 94 -5.74 -1.68 10.89
N MET A 95 -6.96 -1.83 10.37
CA MET A 95 -7.42 -1.19 9.13
C MET A 95 -8.73 -0.45 9.40
N PRO A 96 -8.98 0.69 8.74
CA PRO A 96 -10.24 1.40 8.91
C PRO A 96 -11.42 0.56 8.42
N ASP A 97 -12.57 0.72 9.07
CA ASP A 97 -13.82 0.30 8.47
C ASP A 97 -14.20 1.27 7.35
N LEU A 98 -14.35 0.72 6.14
CA LEU A 98 -14.70 1.49 4.96
C LEU A 98 -16.16 1.26 4.57
N SER A 99 -16.96 0.54 5.35
CA SER A 99 -18.34 0.15 5.01
C SER A 99 -19.25 1.34 4.67
N SER A 100 -19.14 2.43 5.42
CA SER A 100 -19.89 3.68 5.25
C SER A 100 -19.18 4.72 4.38
N ALA A 101 -17.91 4.48 4.02
CA ALA A 101 -17.16 5.41 3.20
C ALA A 101 -17.77 5.49 1.80
N GLU A 102 -18.01 6.70 1.33
CA GLU A 102 -18.49 6.93 -0.03
C GLU A 102 -17.32 6.98 -1.03
N GLU A 103 -17.64 7.12 -2.32
CA GLU A 103 -16.64 7.17 -3.38
C GLU A 103 -15.84 8.48 -3.37
N LEU A 104 -14.52 8.37 -3.57
CA LEU A 104 -13.52 9.44 -3.47
C LEU A 104 -12.84 9.67 -4.82
N ASP A 105 -12.68 10.93 -5.23
CA ASP A 105 -12.01 11.28 -6.48
C ASP A 105 -10.48 11.17 -6.40
N VAL A 106 -9.92 11.45 -5.22
CA VAL A 106 -8.49 11.30 -4.90
C VAL A 106 -8.34 10.82 -3.46
N VAL A 107 -7.39 9.92 -3.25
CA VAL A 107 -6.90 9.56 -1.91
C VAL A 107 -5.60 10.29 -1.64
N VAL A 108 -5.53 10.99 -0.51
CA VAL A 108 -4.35 11.70 -0.06
C VAL A 108 -3.85 11.09 1.24
N ALA A 109 -2.57 10.73 1.30
CA ALA A 109 -1.98 10.14 2.48
C ALA A 109 -0.69 10.85 2.90
N ARG A 110 -0.56 11.16 4.18
CA ARG A 110 0.73 11.55 4.77
C ARG A 110 1.42 10.31 5.27
N ILE A 111 2.64 10.09 4.79
CA ILE A 111 3.42 8.90 5.14
C ILE A 111 4.66 9.33 5.94
N PRO A 112 4.83 8.83 7.18
CA PRO A 112 5.97 9.18 8.02
C PRO A 112 7.28 8.76 7.35
N CYS A 113 8.29 9.62 7.49
CA CYS A 113 9.64 9.41 6.97
C CYS A 113 10.62 9.66 8.10
N ARG A 114 11.46 8.66 8.41
CA ARG A 114 12.49 8.74 9.44
C ARG A 114 13.90 8.70 8.86
N GLN A 115 14.08 9.08 7.59
CA GLN A 115 15.44 9.17 7.04
C GLN A 115 16.26 10.20 7.83
N PRO A 116 17.56 9.97 8.08
CA PRO A 116 18.39 8.83 7.64
C PRO A 116 18.53 7.71 8.69
N GLU A 117 17.60 7.56 9.64
CA GLU A 117 17.69 6.55 10.70
C GLU A 117 17.79 5.12 10.14
N SER A 118 18.60 4.27 10.77
CA SER A 118 18.73 2.87 10.36
C SER A 118 17.38 2.16 10.44
N GLY A 119 16.99 1.45 9.38
CA GLY A 119 15.71 0.75 9.33
C GLY A 119 14.48 1.63 9.05
N TRP A 120 14.65 2.89 8.64
CA TRP A 120 13.54 3.79 8.27
C TRP A 120 12.56 3.19 7.23
N ASN A 121 13.06 2.29 6.37
CA ASN A 121 12.29 1.60 5.35
C ASN A 121 11.52 0.39 5.88
N ARG A 122 11.86 -0.09 7.07
CA ARG A 122 11.25 -1.22 7.80
C ARG A 122 10.42 -0.71 8.98
N ASP A 123 9.77 0.43 8.83
CA ASP A 123 8.87 0.99 9.83
C ASP A 123 7.45 0.46 9.64
N VAL A 124 6.87 -0.14 10.69
CA VAL A 124 5.55 -0.79 10.61
C VAL A 124 4.42 0.23 10.46
N PHE A 125 4.54 1.40 11.10
CA PHE A 125 3.54 2.46 10.95
C PHE A 125 3.55 3.06 9.54
N ARG A 126 4.75 3.23 8.96
CA ARG A 126 4.92 3.57 7.54
C ARG A 126 4.23 2.55 6.66
N LEU A 127 4.39 1.25 6.90
CA LEU A 127 3.69 0.20 6.15
C LEU A 127 2.17 0.33 6.30
N GLN A 128 1.67 0.44 7.53
CA GLN A 128 0.24 0.60 7.82
C GLN A 128 -0.35 1.79 7.05
N ALA A 129 0.27 2.96 7.12
CA ALA A 129 -0.24 4.16 6.46
C ALA A 129 -0.32 4.01 4.93
N HIS A 130 0.63 3.30 4.31
CA HIS A 130 0.51 2.98 2.88
C HIS A 130 -0.62 1.99 2.59
N LEU A 131 -0.78 0.96 3.43
CA LEU A 131 -1.83 -0.05 3.27
C LEU A 131 -3.22 0.57 3.44
N VAL A 132 -3.40 1.46 4.41
CA VAL A 132 -4.66 2.20 4.59
C VAL A 132 -4.98 3.04 3.35
N ALA A 133 -4.01 3.80 2.84
CA ALA A 133 -4.17 4.58 1.62
C ALA A 133 -4.51 3.71 0.41
N ALA A 134 -3.81 2.58 0.25
CA ALA A 134 -4.03 1.64 -0.83
C ALA A 134 -5.41 0.95 -0.74
N ARG A 135 -5.83 0.53 0.46
CA ARG A 135 -7.15 -0.09 0.70
C ARG A 135 -8.28 0.89 0.45
N LEU A 136 -8.11 2.15 0.86
CA LEU A 136 -9.06 3.22 0.57
C LEU A 136 -9.16 3.47 -0.94
N ALA A 137 -8.02 3.60 -1.63
CA ALA A 137 -7.98 3.79 -3.08
C ALA A 137 -8.60 2.61 -3.84
N ALA A 138 -8.31 1.38 -3.41
CA ALA A 138 -8.84 0.16 -4.02
C ALA A 138 -10.37 0.08 -3.88
N ARG A 139 -10.90 0.25 -2.67
CA ARG A 139 -12.31 0.00 -2.36
C ARG A 139 -13.23 1.19 -2.61
N ARG A 140 -12.71 2.42 -2.49
CA ARG A 140 -13.50 3.67 -2.51
C ARG A 140 -13.01 4.69 -3.52
N GLY A 141 -11.90 4.44 -4.20
CA GLY A 141 -11.42 5.34 -5.24
C GLY A 141 -12.27 5.28 -6.50
N ARG A 142 -12.72 6.45 -6.97
CA ARG A 142 -13.37 6.61 -8.27
C ARG A 142 -12.36 6.20 -9.35
N ARG A 143 -12.77 5.24 -10.17
CA ARG A 143 -12.00 4.82 -11.34
C ARG A 143 -12.30 5.73 -12.53
N ASP A 144 -11.26 6.12 -13.26
CA ASP A 144 -11.42 6.83 -14.53
C ASP A 144 -11.85 5.88 -15.66
N GLY A 145 -11.98 6.40 -16.89
CA GLY A 145 -12.34 5.59 -18.06
C GLY A 145 -11.34 4.49 -18.42
N SER A 146 -10.14 4.50 -17.85
CA SER A 146 -9.10 3.47 -17.99
C SER A 146 -9.00 2.55 -16.77
N GLY A 147 -9.89 2.68 -15.78
CA GLY A 147 -9.87 1.87 -14.56
C GLY A 147 -8.89 2.35 -13.49
N LYS A 148 -8.27 3.53 -13.66
CA LYS A 148 -7.26 4.04 -12.73
C LYS A 148 -7.84 4.90 -11.63
N VAL A 149 -7.22 4.84 -10.47
CA VAL A 149 -7.52 5.62 -9.27
C VAL A 149 -6.37 6.58 -8.99
N ARG A 150 -6.68 7.80 -8.58
CA ARG A 150 -5.67 8.82 -8.25
C ARG A 150 -5.31 8.79 -6.77
N VAL A 151 -4.01 8.75 -6.50
CA VAL A 151 -3.46 8.76 -5.14
C VAL A 151 -2.36 9.81 -5.03
N ALA A 152 -2.39 10.62 -3.98
CA ALA A 152 -1.34 11.57 -3.63
C ALA A 152 -0.71 11.20 -2.29
N VAL A 153 0.61 11.10 -2.23
CA VAL A 153 1.35 10.78 -1.02
C VAL A 153 2.28 11.93 -0.66
N LYS A 154 2.13 12.46 0.56
CA LYS A 154 3.04 13.46 1.13
C LYS A 154 4.11 12.77 1.98
N SER A 155 5.34 12.72 1.48
CA SER A 155 6.48 12.14 2.19
C SER A 155 7.81 12.61 1.58
N GLU A 156 8.77 12.96 2.43
CA GLU A 156 10.17 13.19 2.04
C GLU A 156 10.79 11.92 1.44
N CYS A 157 10.46 10.77 2.03
CA CYS A 157 10.87 9.45 1.59
C CYS A 157 10.08 8.99 0.36
N ARG A 158 10.71 8.24 -0.55
CA ARG A 158 10.00 7.55 -1.63
C ARG A 158 8.97 6.56 -1.09
N PRO A 159 7.68 6.61 -1.50
CA PRO A 159 6.65 5.65 -1.11
C PRO A 159 7.04 4.20 -1.41
N MET A 160 6.42 3.23 -0.71
CA MET A 160 6.70 1.81 -0.90
C MET A 160 6.32 1.37 -2.32
N MET A 161 7.33 0.97 -3.10
CA MET A 161 7.20 0.63 -4.51
C MET A 161 6.45 -0.70 -4.71
N GLU A 162 6.49 -1.52 -3.68
CA GLU A 162 5.72 -2.73 -3.47
C GLU A 162 4.25 -2.43 -3.26
N ILE A 163 3.79 -1.18 -3.18
CA ILE A 163 2.36 -0.82 -3.14
C ILE A 163 2.06 0.06 -4.35
N PHE A 164 2.76 1.19 -4.47
CA PHE A 164 2.61 2.17 -5.55
C PHE A 164 3.82 2.09 -6.48
N ARG A 165 3.66 1.59 -7.72
CA ARG A 165 4.81 1.32 -8.61
C ARG A 165 5.41 2.59 -9.21
N CYS A 166 6.63 2.49 -9.72
CA CYS A 166 7.31 3.58 -10.43
C CYS A 166 6.51 3.99 -11.67
N ASP A 167 5.95 3.00 -12.37
CA ASP A 167 5.22 3.20 -13.63
C ASP A 167 3.88 3.91 -13.42
N ASP A 168 3.35 3.86 -12.18
CA ASP A 168 2.10 4.51 -11.79
C ASP A 168 2.34 6.00 -11.41
N VAL A 169 3.59 6.45 -11.28
CA VAL A 169 3.92 7.84 -10.90
C VAL A 169 3.65 8.78 -12.07
N VAL A 170 2.75 9.75 -11.86
CA VAL A 170 2.44 10.79 -12.86
C VAL A 170 3.11 12.13 -12.57
N GLY A 171 3.61 12.34 -11.35
CA GLY A 171 4.35 13.54 -11.02
C GLY A 171 4.91 13.53 -9.60
N ARG A 172 5.88 14.42 -9.38
CA ARG A 172 6.40 14.72 -8.05
C ARG A 172 6.61 16.23 -7.90
N GLU A 173 6.14 16.79 -6.81
CA GLU A 173 6.32 18.20 -6.48
C GLU A 173 6.73 18.35 -5.00
N GLY A 174 8.01 18.65 -4.75
CA GLY A 174 8.56 18.61 -3.40
C GLY A 174 8.41 17.23 -2.74
N GLU A 175 7.67 17.19 -1.63
CA GLU A 175 7.32 15.98 -0.88
C GLU A 175 6.07 15.27 -1.41
N TRP A 176 5.40 15.82 -2.42
CA TRP A 176 4.19 15.23 -2.97
C TRP A 176 4.52 14.28 -4.11
N TRP A 177 4.04 13.06 -3.99
CA TRP A 177 4.09 12.01 -4.99
C TRP A 177 2.69 11.77 -5.52
N MET A 178 2.48 11.86 -6.82
CA MET A 178 1.17 11.72 -7.45
C MET A 178 1.17 10.47 -8.32
N PHE A 179 0.14 9.64 -8.15
CA PHE A 179 -0.01 8.34 -8.81
C PHE A 179 -1.36 8.22 -9.51
N GLU A 180 -1.36 7.52 -10.64
CA GLU A 180 -2.54 6.93 -11.25
C GLU A 180 -2.38 5.42 -11.25
N VAL A 181 -3.06 4.74 -10.33
CA VAL A 181 -2.89 3.32 -10.05
C VAL A 181 -4.05 2.54 -10.65
N ASP A 182 -3.76 1.43 -11.32
CA ASP A 182 -4.79 0.48 -11.76
C ASP A 182 -5.60 -0.06 -10.57
N GLY A 183 -6.90 0.21 -10.54
CA GLY A 183 -7.76 -0.10 -9.40
C GLY A 183 -7.98 -1.59 -9.18
N GLU A 184 -8.13 -2.38 -10.26
CA GLU A 184 -8.34 -3.83 -10.18
C GLU A 184 -7.08 -4.53 -9.65
N ARG A 185 -5.92 -4.17 -10.19
CA ARG A 185 -4.63 -4.67 -9.72
C ARG A 185 -4.35 -4.26 -8.27
N LEU A 186 -4.78 -3.07 -7.87
CA LEU A 186 -4.63 -2.63 -6.48
C LEU A 186 -5.55 -3.43 -5.56
N GLU A 187 -6.78 -3.73 -5.97
CA GLU A 187 -7.70 -4.61 -5.22
C GLU A 187 -7.14 -6.01 -5.02
N GLU A 188 -6.70 -6.68 -6.10
CA GLU A 188 -6.08 -8.01 -6.02
C GLU A 188 -4.91 -8.02 -5.01
N LYS A 189 -4.13 -6.93 -5.01
CA LYS A 189 -2.99 -6.78 -4.12
C LYS A 189 -3.39 -6.59 -2.66
N MET A 190 -4.52 -5.94 -2.39
CA MET A 190 -5.05 -5.77 -1.04
C MET A 190 -5.70 -7.04 -0.48
N GLU A 191 -5.89 -8.07 -1.31
CA GLU A 191 -6.36 -9.40 -0.88
C GLU A 191 -5.21 -10.31 -0.47
N LEU A 192 -3.97 -9.94 -0.81
CA LEU A 192 -2.78 -10.68 -0.40
C LEU A 192 -2.46 -10.46 1.09
N PRO A 193 -1.98 -11.50 1.79
CA PRO A 193 -1.56 -11.37 3.17
C PRO A 193 -0.40 -10.39 3.32
N VAL A 194 -0.39 -9.65 4.43
CA VAL A 194 0.70 -8.74 4.79
C VAL A 194 1.64 -9.46 5.73
N GLY A 195 2.92 -9.51 5.38
CA GLY A 195 3.92 -10.21 6.17
C GLY A 195 4.14 -11.65 5.71
N SER A 196 5.37 -12.11 5.81
CA SER A 196 5.70 -13.50 5.52
C SER A 196 5.26 -14.45 6.64
N CYS A 197 4.97 -13.96 7.85
CA CYS A 197 4.39 -14.78 8.93
C CYS A 197 3.00 -15.36 8.63
N MET A 198 2.27 -14.79 7.67
CA MET A 198 0.99 -15.35 7.22
C MET A 198 1.14 -16.51 6.24
N LEU A 199 2.32 -16.69 5.64
CA LEU A 199 2.57 -17.74 4.66
C LEU A 199 2.79 -19.12 5.31
N SER A 200 3.10 -19.16 6.60
CA SER A 200 3.18 -20.36 7.45
C SER A 200 1.94 -20.60 8.32
N MET A 201 0.82 -19.95 8.00
CA MET A 201 -0.44 -20.32 8.62
C MET A 201 -0.92 -21.63 7.99
N PRO A 202 -1.36 -22.63 8.79
CA PRO A 202 -1.96 -23.83 8.25
C PRO A 202 -3.10 -23.41 7.32
N LEU A 203 -2.91 -23.61 6.01
CA LEU A 203 -3.94 -23.41 4.98
C LEU A 203 -5.23 -24.23 5.27
N TRP A 204 -5.20 -25.04 6.33
CA TRP A 204 -6.17 -26.03 6.77
C TRP A 204 -7.04 -25.52 7.92
N GLN A 205 -6.66 -24.47 8.64
CA GLN A 205 -7.48 -23.95 9.75
C GLN A 205 -8.59 -22.98 9.32
N LYS A 206 -8.54 -22.46 8.09
CA LYS A 206 -9.62 -21.61 7.54
C LYS A 206 -10.72 -22.46 6.90
N GLY A 207 -11.31 -23.37 7.67
CA GLY A 207 -12.66 -23.93 7.45
C GLY A 207 -12.96 -24.71 6.16
N ASN A 208 -12.02 -24.88 5.24
CA ASN A 208 -12.22 -25.63 4.00
C ASN A 208 -11.55 -27.01 4.10
N ASN A 209 -12.16 -27.91 4.86
CA ASN A 209 -11.83 -29.35 4.85
C ASN A 209 -12.34 -30.03 3.56
N GLU A 210 -12.18 -29.38 2.41
CA GLU A 210 -12.36 -30.03 1.13
C GLU A 210 -10.98 -30.46 0.66
N ALA A 211 -10.68 -31.75 0.82
CA ALA A 211 -9.61 -32.36 0.05
C ALA A 211 -9.86 -31.99 -1.42
N TYR A 212 -8.99 -31.18 -2.01
CA TYR A 212 -9.09 -30.78 -3.41
C TYR A 212 -9.04 -32.04 -4.26
N ASP A 213 -10.20 -32.45 -4.76
CA ASP A 213 -10.32 -33.61 -5.63
C ASP A 213 -9.77 -33.25 -7.02
N LEU A 214 -8.47 -33.51 -7.20
CA LEU A 214 -7.72 -33.25 -8.43
C LEU A 214 -8.29 -34.02 -9.64
N SER A 215 -9.18 -34.99 -9.43
CA SER A 215 -9.89 -35.68 -10.51
C SER A 215 -10.90 -34.78 -11.24
N LYS A 216 -11.27 -33.63 -10.66
CA LYS A 216 -12.17 -32.65 -11.29
C LYS A 216 -11.50 -31.74 -12.33
N PHE A 217 -10.18 -31.83 -12.50
CA PHE A 217 -9.45 -31.17 -13.59
C PHE A 217 -9.34 -32.05 -14.85
N GLY A 218 -10.18 -33.09 -14.97
CA GLY A 218 -10.38 -33.81 -16.23
C GLY A 218 -11.04 -32.92 -17.28
N ASP A 219 -10.32 -32.72 -18.39
CA ASP A 219 -10.78 -32.19 -19.68
C ASP A 219 -11.71 -30.98 -19.65
N ARG A 220 -11.18 -29.79 -19.32
CA ARG A 220 -11.76 -28.53 -19.78
C ARG A 220 -10.85 -27.92 -20.84
N GLN A 221 -11.36 -27.95 -22.07
CA GLN A 221 -10.73 -27.38 -23.26
C GLN A 221 -10.23 -25.96 -23.01
N VAL A 222 -8.99 -25.75 -23.48
CA VAL A 222 -8.17 -24.55 -23.41
C VAL A 222 -8.90 -23.32 -23.94
N ALA A 223 -9.35 -22.45 -23.04
CA ALA A 223 -9.57 -21.04 -23.35
C ALA A 223 -8.28 -20.29 -23.04
N SER A 224 -7.53 -19.93 -24.08
CA SER A 224 -6.32 -19.07 -24.08
C SER A 224 -5.48 -19.13 -22.78
N ALA A 225 -4.69 -20.20 -22.62
CA ALA A 225 -3.72 -20.30 -21.54
C ALA A 225 -2.76 -19.10 -21.56
N LYS A 226 -2.88 -18.21 -20.57
CA LYS A 226 -1.80 -17.27 -20.23
C LYS A 226 -0.56 -18.13 -19.95
N LYS A 227 0.56 -17.81 -20.60
CA LYS A 227 1.83 -18.51 -20.36
C LYS A 227 2.36 -18.04 -19.01
N GLU A 228 2.07 -18.80 -17.98
CA GLU A 228 2.63 -18.60 -16.65
C GLU A 228 3.84 -19.53 -16.50
N ALA A 229 4.97 -18.95 -16.08
CA ALA A 229 6.17 -19.71 -15.76
C ALA A 229 6.32 -19.74 -14.24
N TYR A 230 6.19 -20.92 -13.67
CA TYR A 230 6.43 -21.16 -12.24
C TYR A 230 7.89 -21.58 -12.08
N ALA A 231 8.60 -20.94 -11.15
CA ALA A 231 9.95 -21.32 -10.76
C ALA A 231 9.97 -21.56 -9.25
N THR A 232 10.40 -22.75 -8.84
CA THR A 232 10.70 -23.05 -7.45
C THR A 232 12.19 -22.89 -7.25
N VAL A 233 12.60 -21.97 -6.38
CA VAL A 233 14.00 -21.82 -5.97
C VAL A 233 14.21 -22.70 -4.76
N LEU A 234 14.89 -23.83 -4.94
CA LEU A 234 15.31 -24.67 -3.83
C LEU A 234 16.67 -24.17 -3.31
N HIS A 235 16.69 -23.69 -2.07
CA HIS A 235 17.91 -23.26 -1.41
C HIS A 235 18.57 -24.44 -0.70
N SER A 236 19.62 -25.01 -1.31
CA SER A 236 20.55 -25.92 -0.65
C SER A 236 21.84 -25.15 -0.36
N SER A 237 22.38 -25.27 0.84
CA SER A 237 23.55 -24.53 1.38
C SER A 237 24.86 -24.70 0.60
N THR A 238 24.84 -25.28 -0.60
CA THR A 238 26.04 -25.47 -1.44
C THR A 238 25.79 -25.22 -2.94
N PHE A 239 24.55 -25.27 -3.46
CA PHE A 239 24.28 -25.02 -4.89
C PHE A 239 22.86 -24.48 -5.12
N MET A 240 22.73 -23.54 -6.08
CA MET A 240 21.45 -23.03 -6.57
C MET A 240 21.09 -23.73 -7.88
N TYR A 241 19.99 -24.50 -7.89
CA TYR A 241 19.47 -25.15 -9.09
C TYR A 241 18.19 -24.44 -9.54
N ALA A 242 18.17 -23.99 -10.80
CA ALA A 242 16.94 -23.59 -11.47
C ALA A 242 16.50 -24.76 -12.35
N VAL A 243 15.41 -25.43 -11.97
CA VAL A 243 14.81 -26.48 -12.79
C VAL A 243 13.61 -25.89 -13.53
N PRO A 244 13.70 -25.64 -14.85
CA PRO A 244 12.55 -25.25 -15.63
C PRO A 244 11.60 -26.45 -15.76
N LEU A 245 10.38 -26.33 -15.24
CA LEU A 245 9.31 -27.28 -15.52
C LEU A 245 8.85 -27.08 -16.97
N SER A 246 9.32 -27.93 -17.89
CA SER A 246 8.73 -28.01 -19.22
C SER A 246 7.38 -28.71 -19.14
N SER A 247 6.32 -28.07 -19.59
CA SER A 247 5.02 -28.71 -19.75
C SER A 247 5.16 -29.98 -20.61
N PRO A 248 4.59 -31.13 -20.21
CA PRO A 248 4.60 -32.32 -21.04
C PRO A 248 3.85 -32.04 -22.35
N LYS A 249 4.50 -32.30 -23.49
CA LYS A 249 3.82 -32.35 -24.79
C LYS A 249 2.89 -33.56 -24.76
N VAL A 250 1.59 -33.30 -24.67
CA VAL A 250 0.55 -34.30 -24.95
C VAL A 250 0.70 -34.72 -26.42
N SER A 251 0.95 -36.01 -26.64
CA SER A 251 0.94 -36.67 -27.96
C SER A 251 -0.29 -37.55 -28.06
#